data_AF-A0A822J1B8-F1
#
_entry.id   AF-A0A822J1B8-F1
#
_cell.length_a   1.000
_cell.length_b   1.000
_cell.length_c   1.000
_cell.angle_alpha   90.00
_cell.angle_beta   90.00
_cell.angle_gamma   90.00
#
_symmetry.space_group_name_H-M   'P 1'
#
loop_
_entity.id
_entity.type
_entity.pdbx_description
1 polymer ?
#
loop_
_entity_poly.entity_id
_entity_poly.type
_entity_poly.pdbx_seq_one_letter_code
_entity_poly.pdbx_strand_id
1 'polypeptide(L)'
;VFEEPRKVLKSMPGIKLVEMKRNRKEQRCCGAGGGVKAGIPDLALGVAKARVTDAKETGAEALISTCPFCRRNLLDGRDELKLDMSVDDLVVLTANLMGLSTDVKPPAPGAPKESISDLFRTQTIPPKPPAEPKKEEPKAAPPAAAPAAAPAPKAESPKAPAKEEPKAASVNKK
;
A
#
# COMPACT_ATOMS: atom_id res chain seq x y z
N VAL A 1 4.60 1.18 -14.36
CA VAL A 1 3.53 1.82 -15.17
C VAL A 1 3.28 3.20 -14.59
N PHE A 2 3.33 4.26 -15.41
CA PHE A 2 3.13 5.64 -14.94
C PHE A 2 2.10 6.40 -15.79
N GLU A 3 2.34 6.57 -17.08
CA GLU A 3 1.56 7.51 -17.88
C GLU A 3 0.29 6.89 -18.47
N GLU A 4 0.27 5.58 -18.70
CA GLU A 4 -0.83 4.88 -19.36
C GLU A 4 -2.17 5.01 -18.61
N PRO A 5 -2.25 4.77 -17.28
CA PRO A 5 -3.51 4.94 -16.54
C PRO A 5 -3.95 6.41 -16.48
N ARG A 6 -2.99 7.35 -16.45
CA ARG A 6 -3.28 8.80 -16.43
C ARG A 6 -3.88 9.25 -17.76
N LYS A 7 -3.39 8.73 -18.88
CA LYS A 7 -3.95 9.01 -20.21
C LYS A 7 -5.40 8.53 -20.30
N VAL A 8 -5.69 7.32 -19.80
CA VAL A 8 -7.05 6.78 -19.77
C VAL A 8 -7.96 7.65 -18.90
N LEU A 9 -7.56 7.98 -17.67
CA LEU A 9 -8.36 8.82 -16.78
C LEU A 9 -8.64 10.22 -17.34
N LYS A 10 -7.67 10.83 -18.04
CA LYS A 10 -7.86 12.14 -18.69
C LYS A 10 -8.77 12.10 -19.91
N SER A 11 -8.95 10.93 -20.53
CA SER A 11 -9.85 10.76 -21.68
C SER A 11 -11.31 10.55 -21.28
N MET A 12 -11.59 10.31 -20.00
CA MET A 12 -12.94 10.07 -19.49
C MET A 12 -13.70 11.39 -19.29
N PRO A 13 -14.94 11.50 -19.80
CA PRO A 13 -15.76 12.70 -19.62
C PRO A 13 -16.18 12.85 -18.15
N GLY A 14 -16.18 14.09 -17.64
CA GLY A 14 -16.63 14.40 -16.29
C GLY A 14 -15.65 14.06 -15.16
N ILE A 15 -14.48 13.50 -15.46
CA ILE A 15 -13.46 13.15 -14.46
C ILE A 15 -12.32 14.17 -14.45
N LYS A 16 -11.98 14.66 -13.26
CA LYS A 16 -10.80 15.50 -13.01
C LYS A 16 -9.74 14.69 -12.27
N LEU A 17 -8.66 14.35 -12.95
CA LEU A 17 -7.52 13.70 -12.31
C LEU A 17 -6.79 14.68 -11.37
N VAL A 18 -6.73 14.33 -10.09
CA VAL A 18 -5.92 15.02 -9.07
C VAL A 18 -4.78 14.10 -8.65
N GLU A 19 -3.57 14.63 -8.58
CA GLU A 19 -2.39 13.86 -8.19
C GLU A 19 -2.09 14.04 -6.70
N MET A 20 -1.74 12.94 -6.03
CA MET A 20 -1.17 12.98 -4.69
C MET A 20 0.18 13.69 -4.70
N LYS A 21 0.55 14.28 -3.55
CA LYS A 21 1.87 14.91 -3.33
C LYS A 21 3.02 13.98 -3.76
N ARG A 22 2.91 12.71 -3.37
CA ARG A 22 3.83 11.63 -3.75
C ARG A 22 3.29 10.87 -4.96
N ASN A 23 3.82 11.17 -6.14
CA ASN A 23 3.44 10.56 -7.42
C ASN A 23 4.65 10.04 -8.21
N ARG A 24 4.37 9.28 -9.27
CA ARG A 24 5.39 8.64 -10.13
C ARG A 24 6.44 7.88 -9.32
N LYS A 25 7.72 8.25 -9.40
CA LYS A 25 8.83 7.57 -8.73
C LYS A 25 8.73 7.64 -7.19
N GLU A 26 8.02 8.64 -6.67
CA GLU A 26 7.84 8.83 -5.23
C GLU A 26 6.55 8.19 -4.69
N GLN A 27 5.78 7.52 -5.55
CA GLN A 27 4.52 6.89 -5.13
C GLN A 27 4.77 5.77 -4.12
N ARG A 28 3.91 5.70 -3.09
CA ARG A 28 3.95 4.60 -2.12
C ARG A 28 3.28 3.36 -2.69
N CYS A 29 3.83 2.20 -2.35
CA CYS A 29 3.15 0.91 -2.54
C CYS A 29 1.88 0.85 -1.67
N CYS A 30 0.89 0.05 -2.07
CA CYS A 30 -0.31 -0.21 -1.27
C CYS A 30 -0.03 -1.10 -0.05
N GLY A 31 1.09 -1.83 -0.02
CA GLY A 31 1.48 -2.75 1.04
C GLY A 31 1.02 -4.21 0.87
N ALA A 32 0.27 -4.54 -0.18
CA ALA A 32 -0.33 -5.88 -0.32
C ALA A 32 0.51 -6.91 -1.08
N GLY A 33 1.36 -6.46 -2.00
CA GLY A 33 2.13 -7.32 -2.89
C GLY A 33 3.19 -8.15 -2.16
N GLY A 34 3.82 -9.08 -2.88
CA GLY A 34 4.95 -9.88 -2.37
C GLY A 34 4.59 -10.78 -1.18
N GLY A 35 3.31 -11.10 -0.97
CA GLY A 35 2.83 -11.88 0.16
C GLY A 35 2.75 -11.13 1.48
N VAL A 36 3.08 -9.82 1.52
CA VAL A 36 3.13 -9.03 2.77
C VAL A 36 1.77 -8.98 3.45
N LYS A 37 0.67 -8.84 2.70
CA LYS A 37 -0.67 -8.87 3.31
C LYS A 37 -0.98 -10.19 4.01
N ALA A 38 -0.47 -11.31 3.51
CA ALA A 38 -0.69 -12.62 4.09
C ALA A 38 0.29 -12.93 5.24
N GLY A 39 1.55 -12.51 5.12
CA GLY A 39 2.60 -12.79 6.11
C GLY A 39 2.64 -11.79 7.27
N ILE A 40 2.41 -10.50 6.99
CA ILE A 40 2.53 -9.39 7.95
C ILE A 40 1.36 -8.40 7.72
N PRO A 41 0.11 -8.78 8.07
CA PRO A 41 -1.09 -8.01 7.75
C PRO A 41 -1.09 -6.60 8.36
N ASP A 42 -0.55 -6.43 9.57
CA ASP A 42 -0.51 -5.13 10.25
C ASP A 42 0.35 -4.11 9.50
N LEU A 43 1.49 -4.56 8.94
CA LEU A 43 2.35 -3.73 8.11
C LEU A 43 1.64 -3.36 6.80
N ALA A 44 1.00 -4.32 6.15
CA ALA A 44 0.24 -4.07 4.93
C ALA A 44 -0.88 -3.04 5.16
N LEU A 45 -1.57 -3.13 6.30
CA LEU A 45 -2.64 -2.21 6.69
C LEU A 45 -2.08 -0.82 7.04
N GLY A 46 -0.97 -0.74 7.79
CA GLY A 46 -0.31 0.52 8.12
C GLY A 46 0.13 1.30 6.88
N VAL A 47 0.71 0.61 5.90
CA VAL A 47 1.11 1.20 4.61
C VAL A 47 -0.13 1.65 3.81
N ALA A 48 -1.19 0.85 3.77
CA ALA A 48 -2.44 1.23 3.11
C ALA A 48 -3.05 2.49 3.73
N LYS A 49 -3.18 2.56 5.06
CA LYS A 49 -3.67 3.74 5.78
C LYS A 49 -2.89 4.99 5.37
N ALA A 50 -1.56 4.91 5.40
CA ALA A 50 -0.72 6.05 5.06
C ALA A 50 -0.90 6.52 3.60
N ARG A 51 -1.22 5.60 2.68
CA ARG A 51 -1.51 5.94 1.27
C ARG A 51 -2.93 6.48 1.07
N VAL A 52 -3.92 5.97 1.79
CA VAL A 52 -5.28 6.53 1.75
C VAL A 52 -5.30 7.94 2.35
N THR A 53 -4.51 8.21 3.40
CA THR A 53 -4.34 9.58 3.92
C THR A 53 -3.75 10.52 2.87
N ASP A 54 -2.72 10.10 2.11
CA ASP A 54 -2.20 10.91 0.99
C ASP A 54 -3.32 11.27 -0.01
N ALA A 55 -4.21 10.31 -0.31
CA ALA A 55 -5.32 10.54 -1.22
C ALA A 55 -6.34 11.52 -0.61
N LYS A 56 -6.68 11.37 0.67
CA LYS A 56 -7.58 12.28 1.39
C LYS A 56 -7.11 13.72 1.36
N GLU A 57 -5.80 13.94 1.54
CA GLU A 57 -5.19 15.29 1.51
C GLU A 57 -5.39 16.00 0.17
N THR A 58 -5.64 15.27 -0.93
CA THR A 58 -5.91 15.88 -2.24
C THR A 58 -7.34 16.39 -2.40
N GLY A 59 -8.26 15.99 -1.51
CA GLY A 59 -9.69 16.28 -1.64
C GLY A 59 -10.39 15.50 -2.76
N ALA A 60 -9.78 14.44 -3.29
CA ALA A 60 -10.42 13.57 -4.28
C ALA A 60 -11.62 12.81 -3.68
N GLU A 61 -12.66 12.60 -4.49
CA GLU A 61 -13.84 11.80 -4.12
C GLU A 61 -13.60 10.29 -4.27
N ALA A 62 -12.68 9.93 -5.17
CA ALA A 62 -12.39 8.56 -5.55
C ALA A 62 -10.88 8.31 -5.66
N LEU A 63 -10.43 7.18 -5.10
CA LEU A 63 -9.09 6.64 -5.29
C LEU A 63 -9.16 5.43 -6.23
N ILE A 64 -8.60 5.58 -7.42
CA ILE A 64 -8.65 4.56 -8.46
C ILE A 64 -7.36 3.76 -8.52
N SER A 65 -7.48 2.44 -8.60
CA SER A 65 -6.38 1.51 -8.86
C SER A 65 -6.62 0.73 -10.16
N THR A 66 -5.58 0.12 -10.71
CA THR A 66 -5.69 -0.87 -11.80
C THR A 66 -5.28 -2.27 -11.33
N CYS A 67 -5.10 -2.43 -10.02
CA CYS A 67 -4.62 -3.67 -9.41
C CYS A 67 -5.62 -4.12 -8.34
N PRO A 68 -6.22 -5.32 -8.49
CA PRO A 68 -7.23 -5.79 -7.54
C PRO A 68 -6.67 -6.00 -6.12
N PHE A 69 -5.38 -6.37 -5.99
CA PHE A 69 -4.71 -6.46 -4.68
C PHE A 69 -4.53 -5.09 -4.03
N CYS A 70 -4.18 -4.05 -4.82
CA CYS A 70 -4.11 -2.69 -4.32
C CYS A 70 -5.48 -2.21 -3.87
N ARG A 71 -6.51 -2.36 -4.72
CA ARG A 71 -7.90 -1.99 -4.37
C ARG A 71 -8.32 -2.62 -3.06
N ARG A 72 -8.14 -3.95 -2.90
CA ARG A 72 -8.53 -4.66 -1.68
C ARG A 72 -7.85 -4.12 -0.43
N ASN A 73 -6.54 -3.88 -0.48
CA ASN A 73 -5.82 -3.42 0.70
C ASN A 73 -6.07 -1.93 1.01
N LEU A 74 -6.28 -1.11 -0.02
CA LEU A 74 -6.65 0.30 0.15
C LEU A 74 -8.07 0.45 0.70
N LEU A 75 -9.00 -0.45 0.33
CA LEU A 75 -10.33 -0.54 0.95
C LEU A 75 -10.21 -0.79 2.46
N ASP A 76 -9.43 -1.80 2.87
CA ASP A 76 -9.20 -2.08 4.30
C ASP A 76 -8.59 -0.85 5.03
N GLY A 77 -7.63 -0.16 4.38
CA GLY A 77 -7.03 1.06 4.91
C GLY A 77 -8.01 2.23 5.04
N ARG A 78 -8.91 2.40 4.06
CA ARG A 78 -9.99 3.40 4.10
C ARG A 78 -10.98 3.09 5.22
N ASP A 79 -11.41 1.84 5.32
CA ASP A 79 -12.39 1.40 6.30
C ASP A 79 -11.91 1.61 7.72
N GLU A 80 -10.63 1.34 7.99
CA GLU A 80 -10.10 1.60 9.32
C GLU A 80 -9.93 3.08 9.65
N LEU A 81 -9.67 3.92 8.63
CA LEU A 81 -9.66 5.38 8.80
C LEU A 81 -11.07 5.99 8.82
N LYS A 82 -12.12 5.19 8.57
CA LYS A 82 -13.53 5.60 8.49
C LYS A 82 -13.73 6.78 7.54
N LEU A 83 -13.10 6.70 6.36
CA LEU A 83 -13.18 7.74 5.35
C LEU A 83 -14.28 7.45 4.36
N ASP A 84 -15.09 8.47 4.08
CA ASP A 84 -16.12 8.46 3.04
C ASP A 84 -15.51 8.81 1.67
N MET A 85 -14.64 7.93 1.18
CA MET A 85 -14.00 8.04 -0.13
C MET A 85 -14.23 6.72 -0.87
N SER A 86 -14.57 6.79 -2.15
CA SER A 86 -14.68 5.58 -2.98
C SER A 86 -13.29 5.05 -3.33
N VAL A 87 -13.10 3.74 -3.26
CA VAL A 87 -11.84 3.09 -3.65
C VAL A 87 -12.17 2.01 -4.66
N ASP A 88 -11.90 2.29 -5.93
CA ASP A 88 -12.35 1.43 -7.03
C ASP A 88 -11.29 1.13 -8.07
N ASP A 89 -11.64 0.22 -8.97
CA ASP A 89 -10.79 -0.18 -10.08
C ASP A 89 -11.13 0.63 -11.34
N LEU A 90 -10.13 0.88 -12.19
CA LEU A 90 -10.31 1.60 -13.44
C LEU A 90 -11.36 0.95 -14.34
N VAL A 91 -11.47 -0.38 -14.36
CA VAL A 91 -12.46 -1.10 -15.15
C VAL A 91 -13.87 -0.84 -14.62
N VAL A 92 -14.05 -0.86 -13.28
CA VAL A 92 -15.33 -0.56 -12.62
C VAL A 92 -15.76 0.87 -12.89
N LEU A 93 -14.83 1.82 -12.76
CA LEU A 93 -15.09 3.23 -13.09
C LEU A 93 -15.52 3.40 -14.55
N THR A 94 -14.83 2.74 -15.48
CA THR A 94 -15.18 2.78 -16.91
C THR A 94 -16.56 2.20 -17.16
N ALA A 95 -16.89 1.05 -16.55
CA ALA A 95 -18.20 0.41 -16.68
C ALA A 95 -19.32 1.32 -16.16
N ASN A 96 -19.12 1.97 -15.01
CA ASN A 96 -20.08 2.91 -14.43
C ASN A 96 -20.33 4.12 -15.35
N LEU A 97 -19.26 4.68 -15.95
CA LEU A 97 -19.40 5.77 -16.93
C LEU A 97 -20.13 5.34 -18.20
N MET A 98 -20.02 4.06 -18.58
CA MET A 98 -20.76 3.48 -19.71
C MET A 98 -22.21 3.10 -19.36
N GLY A 99 -22.65 3.34 -18.12
CA GLY A 99 -23.99 2.98 -17.64
C GLY A 99 -24.20 1.48 -17.43
N LEU A 100 -23.12 0.70 -17.29
CA LEU A 100 -23.18 -0.72 -16.98
C LEU A 100 -23.30 -0.92 -15.46
N SER A 101 -24.15 -1.86 -15.02
CA SER A 101 -24.19 -2.27 -13.62
C SER A 101 -22.96 -3.13 -13.28
N THR A 102 -22.28 -2.79 -12.18
CA THR A 102 -21.12 -3.55 -11.67
C THR A 102 -21.46 -4.42 -10.46
N ASP A 103 -22.75 -4.55 -10.12
CA ASP A 103 -23.23 -5.36 -9.00
C ASP A 103 -23.19 -6.85 -9.37
N VAL A 104 -22.01 -7.45 -9.26
CA VAL A 104 -21.85 -8.89 -9.49
C VAL A 104 -22.37 -9.64 -8.27
N LYS A 105 -23.62 -10.14 -8.36
CA LYS A 105 -24.15 -11.10 -7.38
C LYS A 105 -23.42 -12.44 -7.56
N PRO A 106 -22.68 -12.95 -6.55
CA PRO A 106 -22.04 -14.25 -6.66
C PRO A 106 -23.11 -15.32 -6.89
N PRO A 107 -22.85 -16.31 -7.78
CA PRO A 107 -23.80 -17.38 -8.03
C PRO A 107 -24.02 -18.19 -6.74
N ALA A 108 -25.27 -18.59 -6.50
CA ALA A 108 -25.60 -19.43 -5.35
C ALA A 108 -24.80 -20.75 -5.40
N PRO A 109 -24.43 -21.33 -4.25
CA PRO A 109 -23.77 -22.64 -4.21
C PRO A 109 -24.61 -23.68 -4.95
N GLY A 110 -24.07 -24.25 -6.04
CA GLY A 110 -24.74 -25.31 -6.81
C GLY A 110 -25.57 -24.87 -8.02
N ALA A 111 -25.50 -23.61 -8.47
CA ALA A 111 -26.16 -23.18 -9.71
C ALA A 111 -25.78 -24.10 -10.90
N PRO A 112 -26.73 -24.47 -11.79
CA PRO A 112 -26.45 -25.27 -12.97
C PRO A 112 -25.56 -24.47 -13.91
N LYS A 113 -24.68 -25.19 -14.61
CA LYS A 113 -23.73 -24.50 -15.46
C LYS A 113 -23.76 -25.05 -16.93
N GLU A 114 -24.21 -24.19 -17.83
CA GLU A 114 -24.51 -24.26 -19.26
C GLU A 114 -23.44 -23.53 -20.16
N SER A 115 -22.53 -24.25 -20.82
CA SER A 115 -21.63 -23.85 -21.95
C SER A 115 -20.53 -22.78 -21.66
N ILE A 116 -19.57 -22.41 -22.55
CA ILE A 116 -18.42 -21.46 -22.29
C ILE A 116 -18.71 -20.41 -21.20
N SER A 117 -19.72 -19.61 -21.49
CA SER A 117 -21.01 -19.34 -20.85
C SER A 117 -21.35 -19.73 -19.39
N ASP A 118 -20.51 -20.48 -18.69
CA ASP A 118 -20.47 -20.73 -17.24
C ASP A 118 -19.35 -19.98 -16.54
N LEU A 119 -18.58 -19.28 -17.38
CA LEU A 119 -17.82 -18.07 -17.12
C LEU A 119 -17.09 -18.12 -15.77
N PHE A 120 -15.92 -18.75 -15.77
CA PHE A 120 -15.00 -18.78 -14.64
C PHE A 120 -15.52 -19.52 -13.39
N ARG A 121 -16.29 -20.61 -13.54
CA ARG A 121 -16.58 -21.60 -12.48
C ARG A 121 -15.44 -21.70 -11.45
N THR A 122 -15.69 -21.08 -10.30
CA THR A 122 -15.25 -21.43 -8.95
C THR A 122 -13.75 -21.28 -8.62
N GLN A 123 -13.30 -20.06 -8.32
CA GLN A 123 -12.43 -19.90 -7.14
C GLN A 123 -13.26 -20.14 -5.87
N THR A 124 -13.76 -21.35 -5.69
CA THR A 124 -13.98 -21.84 -4.32
C THR A 124 -12.64 -22.44 -3.93
N ILE A 125 -11.68 -21.60 -3.53
CA ILE A 125 -10.80 -22.04 -2.44
C ILE A 125 -11.81 -22.31 -1.32
N PRO A 126 -11.97 -23.57 -0.86
CA PRO A 126 -12.85 -23.83 0.28
C PRO A 126 -12.46 -22.85 1.40
N PRO A 127 -13.42 -22.32 2.18
CA PRO A 127 -13.06 -21.47 3.31
C PRO A 127 -11.96 -22.19 4.08
N LYS A 128 -10.83 -21.51 4.32
CA LYS A 128 -9.75 -22.07 5.14
C LYS A 128 -10.46 -22.62 6.39
N PRO A 129 -10.33 -23.93 6.69
CA PRO A 129 -10.96 -24.48 7.87
C PRO A 129 -10.58 -23.59 9.05
N PRO A 130 -11.51 -23.33 9.98
CA PRO A 130 -11.23 -22.47 11.13
C PRO A 130 -9.89 -22.91 11.68
N ALA A 131 -8.97 -21.95 11.83
CA ALA A 131 -7.63 -22.25 12.30
C ALA A 131 -7.78 -23.15 13.52
N GLU A 132 -7.33 -24.40 13.38
CA GLU A 132 -7.28 -25.29 14.52
C GLU A 132 -6.55 -24.51 15.61
N PRO A 133 -7.11 -24.44 16.84
CA PRO A 133 -6.48 -23.71 17.91
C PRO A 133 -5.06 -24.24 18.00
N LYS A 134 -4.07 -23.36 17.77
CA LYS A 134 -2.67 -23.70 17.90
C LYS A 134 -2.53 -24.43 19.22
N LYS A 135 -2.28 -25.75 19.16
CA LYS A 135 -1.71 -26.44 20.31
C LYS A 135 -0.45 -25.67 20.62
N GLU A 136 -0.43 -25.10 21.81
CA GLU A 136 0.71 -24.39 22.35
C GLU A 136 1.83 -25.43 22.47
N GLU A 137 2.66 -25.53 21.42
CA GLU A 137 3.93 -26.22 21.51
C GLU A 137 4.77 -25.45 22.54
N PRO A 138 5.32 -26.14 23.55
CA PRO A 138 6.07 -25.48 24.60
C PRO A 138 7.23 -24.72 23.97
N LYS A 139 7.34 -23.43 24.31
CA LYS A 139 8.47 -22.57 23.95
C LYS A 139 9.77 -23.33 24.20
N ALA A 140 10.40 -23.82 23.13
CA ALA A 140 11.81 -24.14 23.16
C ALA A 140 12.54 -22.85 23.58
N ALA A 141 13.33 -22.96 24.64
CA ALA A 141 14.14 -21.88 25.17
C ALA A 141 14.95 -21.22 24.04
N PRO A 142 15.13 -19.88 24.07
CA PRO A 142 15.91 -19.20 23.06
C PRO A 142 17.33 -19.79 23.01
N PRO A 143 17.90 -20.02 21.81
CA PRO A 143 19.31 -20.37 21.72
C PRO A 143 20.13 -19.23 22.32
N ALA A 144 21.12 -19.61 23.14
CA ALA A 144 22.07 -18.72 23.76
C ALA A 144 22.64 -17.72 22.74
N ALA A 145 22.77 -16.47 23.18
CA ALA A 145 23.29 -15.36 22.42
C ALA A 145 24.53 -15.76 21.60
N ALA A 146 24.48 -15.48 20.29
CA ALA A 146 25.67 -15.53 19.44
C ALA A 146 26.73 -14.58 20.03
N PRO A 147 28.00 -15.01 20.13
CA PRO A 147 29.06 -14.13 20.63
C PRO A 147 29.22 -12.92 19.70
N ALA A 148 29.36 -11.76 20.31
CA ALA A 148 29.56 -10.47 19.65
C ALA A 148 30.63 -10.56 18.55
N ALA A 149 30.27 -10.11 17.35
CA ALA A 149 31.23 -9.89 16.28
C ALA A 149 32.31 -8.91 16.76
N ALA A 150 33.57 -9.29 16.56
CA ALA A 150 34.74 -8.47 16.84
C ALA A 150 34.65 -7.11 16.10
N PRO A 151 35.16 -6.02 16.70
CA PRO A 151 35.07 -4.69 16.09
C PRO A 151 35.89 -4.62 14.79
N ALA A 152 35.27 -4.12 13.73
CA ALA A 152 35.92 -3.82 12.46
C ALA A 152 37.06 -2.78 12.64
N PRO A 153 38.17 -2.89 11.90
CA PRO A 153 39.27 -1.94 11.97
C PRO A 153 38.84 -0.55 11.48
N LYS A 154 39.26 0.49 12.20
CA LYS A 154 38.97 1.90 11.91
C LYS A 154 39.55 2.29 10.55
N ALA A 155 38.69 2.68 9.61
CA ALA A 155 39.08 3.39 8.41
C ALA A 155 39.35 4.86 8.75
N GLU A 156 40.60 5.28 8.57
CA GLU A 156 41.08 6.65 8.76
C GLU A 156 40.52 7.54 7.64
N SER A 157 39.78 8.60 8.01
CA SER A 157 39.24 9.57 7.04
C SER A 157 40.27 10.67 6.77
N PRO A 158 40.48 11.11 5.51
CA PRO A 158 41.40 12.19 5.20
C PRO A 158 40.85 13.55 5.67
N LYS A 159 41.76 14.36 6.22
CA LYS A 159 41.56 15.66 6.87
C LYS A 159 41.21 16.77 5.86
N ALA A 160 40.07 17.44 6.03
CA ALA A 160 39.75 18.71 5.36
C ALA A 160 40.16 19.92 6.25
N PRO A 161 40.56 21.07 5.66
CA PRO A 161 41.27 22.14 6.38
C PRO A 161 40.36 23.08 7.18
N ALA A 162 41.00 23.72 8.17
CA ALA A 162 40.42 24.55 9.23
C ALA A 162 39.70 25.80 8.74
N LYS A 163 38.59 26.15 9.42
CA LYS A 163 37.99 27.48 9.43
C LYS A 163 38.16 28.11 10.80
N GLU A 164 38.64 29.34 10.77
CA GLU A 164 38.94 30.25 11.87
C GLU A 164 37.65 30.89 12.41
N GLU A 165 37.47 30.93 13.74
CA GLU A 165 36.44 31.71 14.42
C GLU A 165 37.02 33.06 14.90
N PRO A 166 36.26 34.17 14.82
CA PRO A 166 36.75 35.47 15.28
C PRO A 166 36.63 35.60 16.81
N LYS A 167 37.72 35.99 17.46
CA LYS A 167 37.73 36.37 18.88
C LYS A 167 37.22 37.81 19.06
N ALA A 168 36.26 37.97 19.96
CA ALA A 168 35.94 39.25 20.56
C ALA A 168 37.12 39.74 21.42
N ALA A 169 37.61 40.95 21.16
CA ALA A 169 38.57 41.64 22.00
C ALA A 169 38.01 43.04 22.34
N SER A 170 37.77 43.26 23.63
CA SER A 170 37.51 44.55 24.24
C SER A 170 38.78 45.40 24.26
N VAL A 171 38.73 46.67 23.84
CA VAL A 171 39.68 47.70 24.31
C VAL A 171 38.98 49.06 24.50
N ASN A 172 39.28 49.61 25.67
CA ASN A 172 38.93 50.85 26.36
C ASN A 172 38.90 52.19 25.59
N LYS A 173 37.94 53.04 26.01
CA LYS A 173 38.10 54.33 26.70
C LYS A 173 39.26 55.26 26.26
N LYS A 174 38.93 56.29 25.47
CA LYS A 174 39.26 57.70 25.72
C LYS A 174 38.40 58.60 24.86
#